data_AF-A0A426XZB9-F1
#
_entry.id   AF-A0A426XZB9-F1
#
_cell.length_a   1.000
_cell.length_b   1.000
_cell.length_c   1.000
_cell.angle_alpha   90.00
_cell.angle_beta   90.00
_cell.angle_gamma   90.00
#
_symmetry.space_group_name_H-M   'P 1'
#
loop_
_entity.id
_entity.type
_entity.pdbx_description
1 polymer ?
#
loop_
_entity_poly.entity_id
_entity_poly.type
_entity_poly.pdbx_seq_one_letter_code
_entity_poly.pdbx_strand_id
1 'polypeptide(L)'
;MGAAADAAMVAAVAPPSKKMAADFLMGGAAAVVAKSGAAPVERVKLLLQNQGELTRRGYLTMPYGGIRDCFARVLREEGVLAFWRGNQANVIRYFPTQVGNF
;
A
#
# COMPACT_ATOMS: atom_id res chain seq x y z
N MET A 1 7.45 -34.67 22.80
CA MET A 1 7.52 -33.62 21.76
C MET A 1 6.60 -32.41 21.98
N GLY A 2 5.89 -32.26 23.12
CA GLY A 2 4.95 -31.14 23.35
C GLY A 2 5.44 -29.95 24.18
N ALA A 3 6.51 -30.09 24.97
CA ALA A 3 6.93 -29.05 25.93
C ALA A 3 7.71 -27.87 25.31
N ALA A 4 8.40 -28.08 24.18
CA ALA A 4 9.21 -27.04 23.53
C ALA A 4 8.37 -26.03 22.72
N ALA A 5 7.22 -26.45 22.19
CA ALA A 5 6.30 -25.58 21.47
C ALA A 5 5.57 -24.63 22.42
N ASP A 6 5.20 -25.12 23.61
CA ASP A 6 4.54 -24.34 24.65
C ASP A 6 5.47 -23.26 25.24
N ALA A 7 6.76 -23.59 25.43
CA ALA A 7 7.76 -22.61 25.87
C ALA A 7 8.00 -21.48 24.86
N ALA A 8 7.92 -21.76 23.56
CA ALA A 8 8.04 -20.75 22.51
C ALA A 8 6.80 -19.84 22.43
N MET A 9 5.61 -20.39 22.66
CA MET A 9 4.34 -19.65 22.76
C MET A 9 4.30 -18.77 24.02
N VAL A 10 4.80 -19.26 25.16
CA VAL A 10 4.85 -18.52 26.43
C VAL A 10 5.96 -17.45 26.41
N ALA A 11 7.09 -17.69 25.73
CA ALA A 11 8.11 -16.67 25.51
C ALA A 11 7.64 -15.52 24.60
N ALA A 12 6.69 -15.79 23.69
CA ALA A 12 6.04 -14.78 22.85
C ALA A 12 5.07 -13.88 23.64
N VAL A 13 4.70 -14.25 24.88
CA VAL A 13 3.77 -13.53 25.76
C VAL A 13 4.47 -12.83 26.95
N ALA A 14 5.80 -12.85 27.01
CA ALA A 14 6.56 -12.10 28.01
C ALA A 14 6.52 -10.58 27.71
N PRO A 15 6.40 -9.69 28.73
CA PRO A 15 6.41 -8.25 28.51
C PRO A 15 7.73 -7.86 27.81
N PRO A 16 7.68 -7.07 26.73
CA PRO A 16 8.85 -6.77 25.93
C PRO A 16 9.89 -6.07 26.81
N SER A 17 11.10 -6.62 26.86
CA SER A 17 12.22 -5.94 27.51
C SER A 17 12.40 -4.54 26.89
N LYS A 18 12.87 -3.56 27.65
CA LYS A 18 13.09 -2.19 27.15
C LYS A 18 13.88 -2.16 25.83
N LYS A 19 14.83 -3.11 25.69
CA LYS A 19 15.61 -3.31 24.47
C LYS A 19 14.77 -3.86 23.31
N MET A 20 13.94 -4.88 23.54
CA MET A 20 13.02 -5.42 22.53
C MET A 20 12.01 -4.36 22.05
N ALA A 21 11.47 -3.56 22.97
CA ALA A 21 10.56 -2.47 22.61
C ALA A 21 11.26 -1.40 21.76
N ALA A 22 12.50 -1.02 22.12
CA ALA A 22 13.29 -0.06 21.35
C ALA A 22 13.67 -0.60 19.96
N ASP A 23 14.13 -1.85 19.87
CA ASP A 23 14.47 -2.51 18.62
C ASP A 23 13.23 -2.64 17.70
N PHE A 24 12.05 -2.93 18.28
CA PHE A 24 10.78 -2.97 17.55
C PHE A 24 10.34 -1.60 17.04
N LEU A 25 10.46 -0.54 17.84
CA LEU A 25 10.14 0.82 17.41
C LEU A 25 11.08 1.31 16.30
N MET A 26 12.38 1.05 16.43
CA MET A 26 13.35 1.41 15.39
C MET A 26 13.14 0.60 14.11
N GLY A 27 12.89 -0.71 14.22
CA GLY A 27 12.54 -1.56 13.09
C GLY A 27 11.25 -1.12 12.41
N GLY A 28 10.23 -0.75 13.19
CA GLY A 28 8.96 -0.22 12.70
C GLY A 28 9.13 1.11 11.96
N ALA A 29 9.87 2.06 12.53
CA ALA A 29 10.16 3.34 11.90
C ALA A 29 10.95 3.17 10.58
N ALA A 30 11.97 2.32 10.58
CA ALA A 30 12.73 1.99 9.38
C ALA A 30 11.85 1.36 8.30
N ALA A 31 10.93 0.46 8.68
CA ALA A 31 9.98 -0.16 7.75
C ALA A 31 9.00 0.87 7.15
N VAL A 32 8.53 1.85 7.93
CA VAL A 32 7.66 2.94 7.44
C VAL A 32 8.38 3.80 6.41
N VAL A 33 9.63 4.20 6.69
CA VAL A 33 10.44 4.99 5.76
C VAL A 33 10.72 4.21 4.48
N ALA A 34 11.12 2.93 4.60
CA ALA A 34 11.38 2.06 3.46
C ALA A 34 10.13 1.87 2.57
N LYS A 35 8.96 1.56 3.18
CA LYS A 35 7.69 1.44 2.44
C LYS A 35 7.27 2.77 1.81
N SER A 36 7.52 3.89 2.49
CA SER A 36 7.19 5.20 1.94
C SER A 36 8.02 5.49 0.69
N GLY A 37 9.31 5.16 0.69
CA GLY A 37 10.17 5.31 -0.49
C GLY A 37 9.82 4.34 -1.64
N ALA A 38 9.35 3.14 -1.33
CA ALA A 38 8.97 2.13 -2.33
C ALA A 38 7.57 2.37 -2.94
N ALA A 39 6.67 3.04 -2.22
CA ALA A 39 5.28 3.25 -2.63
C ALA A 39 5.09 3.86 -4.03
N PRO A 40 5.87 4.87 -4.49
CA PRO A 40 5.71 5.42 -5.83
C PRO A 40 6.01 4.42 -6.94
N VAL A 41 7.04 3.59 -6.77
CA VAL A 41 7.45 2.61 -7.78
C VAL A 41 6.44 1.47 -7.87
N GLU A 42 5.97 0.96 -6.72
CA GLU A 42 4.91 -0.04 -6.67
C GLU A 42 3.61 0.48 -7.29
N ARG A 43 3.26 1.75 -7.02
CA ARG A 43 2.06 2.39 -7.58
C ARG A 43 2.13 2.47 -9.10
N VAL A 44 3.25 2.93 -9.66
CA VAL A 44 3.46 3.04 -11.12
C VAL A 44 3.42 1.67 -11.77
N LYS A 45 4.03 0.66 -11.15
CA LYS A 45 3.95 -0.73 -11.63
C LYS A 45 2.51 -1.21 -11.71
N LEU A 46 1.70 -0.99 -10.66
CA LEU A 46 0.28 -1.37 -10.65
C LEU A 46 -0.54 -0.62 -11.71
N LEU A 47 -0.26 0.66 -11.96
CA LEU A 47 -0.93 1.44 -13.00
C LEU A 47 -0.61 0.92 -14.39
N LEU A 48 0.64 0.58 -14.66
CA LEU A 48 1.07 -0.01 -15.94
C LEU A 48 0.53 -1.42 -16.15
N GLN A 49 0.51 -2.25 -15.09
CA GLN A 49 -0.06 -3.60 -15.17
C GLN A 49 -1.57 -3.58 -15.39
N ASN A 50 -2.27 -2.63 -14.76
CA ASN A 50 -3.73 -2.52 -14.84
C ASN A 50 -4.22 -1.56 -15.91
N GLN A 51 -3.33 -1.00 -16.75
CA GLN A 51 -3.70 0.01 -17.75
C GLN A 51 -4.75 -0.48 -18.74
N GLY A 52 -4.72 -1.78 -19.11
CA GLY A 52 -5.74 -2.36 -19.98
C GLY A 52 -7.14 -2.31 -19.37
N GLU A 53 -7.25 -2.59 -18.06
CA GLU A 53 -8.51 -2.50 -17.33
C GLU A 53 -8.94 -1.03 -17.10
N LEU A 54 -7.99 -0.13 -16.85
CA LEU A 54 -8.26 1.31 -16.72
C LEU A 54 -8.80 1.91 -18.02
N THR A 55 -8.24 1.52 -19.17
CA THR A 55 -8.75 1.91 -20.49
C THR A 55 -10.12 1.31 -20.75
N ARG A 56 -10.33 0.02 -20.43
CA ARG A 56 -11.62 -0.67 -20.60
C ARG A 56 -12.75 -0.02 -19.79
N ARG A 57 -12.44 0.48 -18.60
CA ARG A 57 -13.40 1.18 -17.71
C ARG A 57 -13.56 2.68 -18.03
N GLY A 58 -12.82 3.21 -19.00
CA GLY A 58 -12.88 4.63 -19.37
C GLY A 58 -12.15 5.59 -18.41
N TYR A 59 -11.37 5.08 -17.45
CA TYR A 59 -10.53 5.91 -16.57
C TYR A 59 -9.25 6.39 -17.26
N LEU A 60 -8.83 5.71 -18.33
CA LEU A 60 -7.63 6.05 -19.08
C LEU A 60 -7.97 6.21 -20.56
N THR A 61 -7.89 7.44 -21.07
CA THR A 61 -8.18 7.74 -22.49
C THR A 61 -7.03 7.31 -23.40
N MET A 62 -5.80 7.36 -22.90
CA MET A 62 -4.57 7.00 -23.60
C MET A 62 -3.71 6.11 -22.70
N PRO A 63 -3.32 4.90 -23.17
CA PRO A 63 -2.38 4.02 -22.47
C PRO A 63 -1.08 4.74 -22.10
N TYR A 64 -0.43 4.29 -21.04
CA TYR A 64 0.85 4.88 -20.62
C TYR A 64 1.95 4.47 -21.60
N GLY A 65 2.73 5.46 -22.10
CA GLY A 65 3.85 5.22 -23.02
C GLY A 65 5.07 4.54 -22.38
N GLY A 66 5.02 4.30 -21.06
CA GLY A 66 6.07 3.64 -20.29
C GLY A 66 6.12 4.12 -18.85
N ILE A 67 7.15 3.70 -18.10
CA ILE A 67 7.32 4.02 -16.68
C ILE A 67 7.44 5.53 -16.46
N ARG A 68 8.28 6.21 -17.25
CA ARG A 68 8.52 7.66 -17.10
C ARG A 68 7.27 8.49 -17.43
N ASP A 69 6.52 8.08 -18.46
CA ASP A 69 5.26 8.72 -18.85
C ASP A 69 4.20 8.56 -17.75
N CYS A 70 4.02 7.34 -17.23
CA CYS A 70 3.11 7.08 -16.11
C CYS A 70 3.47 7.92 -14.87
N PHE A 71 4.76 7.98 -14.51
CA PHE A 71 5.21 8.78 -13.37
C PHE A 71 4.95 10.28 -13.58
N ALA A 72 5.28 10.81 -14.76
CA ALA A 72 5.09 12.22 -15.09
C ALA A 72 3.60 12.61 -15.11
N ARG A 73 2.74 11.75 -15.66
CA ARG A 73 1.29 11.97 -15.73
C ARG A 73 0.64 11.92 -14.35
N VAL A 74 0.94 10.91 -13.53
CA VAL A 74 0.44 10.83 -12.15
C VAL A 74 0.87 12.06 -11.35
N LEU A 75 2.13 12.48 -11.49
CA LEU A 75 2.62 13.68 -10.80
C LEU A 75 1.94 14.96 -11.26
N ARG A 76 1.63 15.10 -12.55
CA ARG A 76 1.02 16.31 -13.14
C ARG A 76 -0.50 16.37 -12.95
N GLU A 77 -1.17 15.23 -13.10
CA GLU A 77 -2.64 15.13 -13.10
C GLU A 77 -3.21 14.93 -11.68
N GLU A 78 -2.53 14.13 -10.84
CA GLU A 78 -3.03 13.79 -9.49
C GLU A 78 -2.16 14.35 -8.34
N GLY A 79 -0.90 14.70 -8.62
CA GLY A 79 0.04 15.28 -7.65
C GLY A 79 0.89 14.24 -6.89
N VAL A 80 1.86 14.74 -6.12
CA VAL A 80 2.87 13.89 -5.41
C VAL A 80 2.20 12.90 -4.43
N LEU A 81 1.12 13.30 -3.76
CA LEU A 81 0.42 12.45 -2.79
C LEU A 81 -0.30 11.26 -3.47
N ALA A 82 -0.53 11.31 -4.78
CA ALA A 82 -1.19 10.25 -5.52
C ALA A 82 -0.37 8.96 -5.62
N PHE A 83 0.96 9.06 -5.50
CA PHE A 83 1.83 7.89 -5.42
C PHE A 83 1.58 7.05 -4.16
N TRP A 84 1.06 7.66 -3.09
CA TRP A 84 0.63 6.99 -1.86
C TRP A 84 -0.89 6.75 -1.79
N ARG A 85 -1.65 7.10 -2.83
CA ARG A 85 -3.11 6.83 -2.88
C ARG A 85 -3.36 5.35 -3.17
N GLY A 86 -3.68 4.61 -2.11
CA GLY A 86 -4.11 3.21 -2.15
C GLY A 86 -5.49 2.90 -1.55
N ASN A 87 -6.11 3.80 -0.77
CA ASN A 87 -7.39 3.49 -0.07
C ASN A 87 -8.55 4.49 -0.28
N GLN A 88 -8.35 5.60 -0.98
CA GLN A 88 -9.42 6.61 -1.16
C GLN A 88 -10.32 6.35 -2.39
N ALA A 89 -9.81 5.68 -3.42
CA ALA A 89 -10.56 5.39 -4.64
C ALA A 89 -11.63 4.30 -4.45
N ASN A 90 -11.43 3.37 -3.50
CA ASN A 90 -12.44 2.36 -3.17
C ASN A 90 -13.64 3.00 -2.44
N VAL A 91 -13.41 3.93 -1.51
CA VAL A 91 -14.47 4.56 -0.71
C VAL A 91 -15.42 5.41 -1.57
N ILE A 92 -14.89 6.21 -2.49
CA ILE A 92 -15.72 7.07 -3.37
C ILE A 92 -16.57 6.23 -4.34
N ARG A 93 -16.08 5.06 -4.76
CA ARG A 93 -16.84 4.16 -5.64
C ARG A 93 -17.89 3.33 -4.91
N TYR A 94 -17.65 2.93 -3.65
CA TYR A 94 -18.58 2.12 -2.86
C TYR A 94 -19.70 2.94 -2.20
N PHE A 95 -19.48 4.23 -1.93
CA PHE A 95 -20.48 5.11 -1.32
C PHE A 95 -21.81 5.17 -2.11
N PRO A 96 -21.81 5.40 -3.44
CA PRO A 96 -23.07 5.46 -4.20
C PRO A 96 -23.73 4.10 -4.42
N THR A 97 -23.00 2.98 -4.31
CA THR A 97 -23.57 1.64 -4.53
C THR A 97 -24.24 1.04 -3.29
N GLN A 98 -23.83 1.46 -2.07
CA GLN A 98 -24.43 0.99 -0.81
C GLN A 98 -25.67 1.80 -0.39
N VAL A 99 -25.79 3.06 -0.83
CA VAL A 99 -26.94 3.93 -0.51
C VAL A 99 -28.21 3.55 -1.31
N GLY A 100 -28.07 2.88 -2.46
CA GLY A 100 -29.21 2.44 -3.28
C GLY A 100 -29.76 1.05 -2.94
N ASN A 101 -29.23 0.39 -1.92
CA ASN A 101 -29.64 -0.95 -1.50
C ASN A 101 -30.29 -0.97 -0.10
N PHE A 102 -30.68 0.21 0.38
CA PHE A 102 -31.51 0.43 1.57
C PHE A 102 -32.85 1.04 1.16
#